data_AF-A0A7G2FQ74-F1
#
_entry.id   AF-A0A7G2FQ74-F1
#
_cell.length_a   1.000
_cell.length_b   1.000
_cell.length_c   1.000
_cell.angle_alpha   90.00
_cell.angle_beta   90.00
_cell.angle_gamma   90.00
#
_symmetry.space_group_name_H-M   'P 1'
#
loop_
_entity.id
_entity.type
_entity.pdbx_description
1 polymer ?
#
loop_
_entity_poly.entity_id
_entity_poly.type
_entity_poly.pdbx_seq_one_letter_code
_entity_poly.pdbx_strand_id
1 'polypeptide(L)'
;MMKQAYEKVSPNPRVFAKNNRREKGESVSCKFQQGRSEEILEKSENSYSGFASVNMNCEVCQLKELEVESFEIREVLRCILHTIVFHRALGLIRPKDIDLELFEITYVQCGEIEVEKKIDEKIEQFINWIEKHPNKKSQICLSFYEVKSKQPSWFTKIERLYWEQWYINLNVLQPTKPPVGKSHHSKLVMDPGEASEERSSRRTLLEQSLQEVLFQIIKFVNEKKDHVPPINDGVIYYPFEITIPSSSDSAFGMDMFKRILHSGHPSMLG
;
A
#
# COMPACT_ATOMS: atom_id res chain seq x y z
N MET A 1 16.76 -1.80 -7.82
CA MET A 1 16.80 -2.65 -9.01
C MET A 1 15.39 -2.80 -9.58
N MET A 2 14.92 -1.76 -10.27
CA MET A 2 13.66 -1.70 -11.05
C MET A 2 13.90 -0.63 -12.12
N LYS A 3 14.72 -0.96 -13.10
CA LYS A 3 14.78 -0.30 -14.40
C LYS A 3 14.54 -1.41 -15.41
N GLN A 4 13.69 -1.13 -16.38
CA GLN A 4 13.24 -1.99 -17.50
C GLN A 4 11.99 -2.81 -17.19
N ALA A 5 10.82 -2.20 -17.40
CA ALA A 5 9.67 -2.82 -18.07
C ALA A 5 8.53 -1.81 -18.30
N TYR A 6 8.81 -0.58 -18.76
CA TYR A 6 7.76 0.31 -19.27
C TYR A 6 8.32 1.13 -20.42
N GLU A 7 8.55 0.48 -21.55
CA GLU A 7 8.65 1.18 -22.81
C GLU A 7 8.18 0.27 -23.95
N LYS A 8 7.20 0.79 -24.71
CA LYS A 8 6.54 0.27 -25.92
C LYS A 8 5.18 -0.37 -25.72
N VAL A 9 4.16 0.48 -25.63
CA VAL A 9 2.92 0.28 -26.38
C VAL A 9 2.55 1.58 -27.08
N SER A 10 2.69 1.60 -28.40
CA SER A 10 1.95 2.51 -29.29
C SER A 10 1.55 1.71 -30.52
N PRO A 11 0.28 1.75 -30.96
CA PRO A 11 -0.17 1.00 -32.11
C PRO A 11 -0.06 1.86 -33.38
N ASN A 12 0.53 1.33 -34.45
CA ASN A 12 0.19 1.80 -35.79
C ASN A 12 0.16 0.63 -36.78
N PRO A 13 -0.97 0.37 -37.45
CA PRO A 13 -1.11 -0.73 -38.39
C PRO A 13 -0.56 -0.40 -39.78
N ARG A 14 -0.29 -1.47 -40.54
CA ARG A 14 0.05 -1.57 -41.98
C ARG A 14 1.56 -1.56 -42.28
N VAL A 15 2.07 -2.67 -42.82
CA VAL A 15 2.25 -2.88 -44.27
C VAL A 15 2.76 -4.32 -44.51
N PHE A 16 2.11 -4.99 -45.46
CA PHE A 16 2.52 -6.25 -46.08
C PHE A 16 3.88 -6.13 -46.79
N ALA A 17 4.81 -7.06 -46.57
CA ALA A 17 5.64 -7.63 -47.66
C ALA A 17 6.37 -8.88 -47.18
N LYS A 18 6.15 -9.96 -47.93
CA LYS A 18 6.89 -11.23 -47.89
C LYS A 18 8.38 -10.96 -48.18
N ASN A 19 9.28 -11.66 -47.49
CA ASN A 19 10.31 -12.43 -48.20
C ASN A 19 11.03 -13.45 -47.31
N ASN A 20 11.29 -14.57 -47.97
CA ASN A 20 11.73 -15.86 -47.48
C ASN A 20 13.26 -15.94 -47.60
N ARG A 21 14.00 -16.19 -46.51
CA ARG A 21 15.34 -16.80 -46.62
C ARG A 21 15.83 -17.44 -45.31
N ARG A 22 16.39 -18.64 -45.49
CA ARG A 22 16.83 -19.64 -44.51
C ARG A 22 18.10 -19.27 -43.75
N GLU A 23 18.17 -19.80 -42.52
CA GLU A 23 19.32 -20.38 -41.79
C GLU A 23 20.61 -19.57 -41.62
N LYS A 24 21.01 -19.35 -40.35
CA LYS A 24 22.01 -20.20 -39.65
C LYS A 24 22.16 -19.72 -38.21
N GLY A 25 22.19 -20.66 -37.27
CA GLY A 25 22.50 -20.41 -35.87
C GLY A 25 23.99 -20.21 -35.66
N GLU A 26 24.34 -19.18 -34.90
CA GLU A 26 25.66 -19.01 -34.31
C GLU A 26 25.53 -18.80 -32.80
N SER A 27 26.14 -19.73 -32.08
CA SER A 27 26.44 -19.65 -30.66
C SER A 27 27.50 -18.57 -30.45
N VAL A 28 27.17 -17.54 -29.67
CA VAL A 28 28.14 -16.53 -29.24
C VAL A 28 28.52 -16.79 -27.79
N SER A 29 29.68 -17.43 -27.63
CA SER A 29 30.45 -17.49 -26.39
C SER A 29 31.19 -16.16 -26.20
N CYS A 30 30.90 -15.44 -25.10
CA CYS A 30 31.72 -14.30 -24.68
C CYS A 30 32.74 -14.74 -23.62
N LYS A 31 34.01 -14.70 -24.02
CA LYS A 31 35.18 -15.01 -23.22
C LYS A 31 35.45 -13.91 -22.20
N PHE A 32 35.74 -14.34 -20.98
CA PHE A 32 36.43 -13.58 -19.93
C PHE A 32 37.78 -13.08 -20.45
N GLN A 33 38.07 -11.79 -20.25
CA GLN A 33 39.45 -11.28 -20.28
C GLN A 33 39.86 -10.93 -18.85
N GLN A 34 40.95 -11.57 -18.43
CA GLN A 34 41.63 -11.40 -17.16
C GLN A 34 42.97 -10.70 -17.42
N GLY A 35 43.19 -9.58 -16.75
CA GLY A 35 44.47 -8.86 -16.62
C GLY A 35 44.27 -7.86 -15.49
N ARG A 36 44.62 -8.18 -14.24
CA ARG A 36 45.95 -8.23 -13.61
C ARG A 36 46.59 -6.84 -13.47
N SER A 37 46.35 -6.24 -12.31
CA SER A 37 47.33 -5.43 -11.58
C SER A 37 47.00 -5.56 -10.09
N GLU A 38 47.58 -6.60 -9.48
CA GLU A 38 47.83 -6.67 -8.03
C GLU A 38 48.95 -5.68 -7.72
N GLU A 39 48.63 -4.59 -7.02
CA GLU A 39 49.48 -3.92 -6.04
C GLU A 39 48.66 -2.77 -5.44
N ILE A 40 48.90 -2.48 -4.16
CA ILE A 40 48.08 -1.65 -3.24
C ILE A 40 47.01 -2.48 -2.52
N LEU A 41 47.49 -3.51 -1.83
CA LEU A 41 46.80 -4.20 -0.75
C LEU A 41 47.72 -4.14 0.47
N GLU A 42 47.81 -2.95 1.09
CA GLU A 42 48.23 -2.75 2.48
C GLU A 42 48.17 -1.25 2.78
N LYS A 43 47.54 -0.91 3.92
CA LYS A 43 47.25 0.46 4.44
C LYS A 43 45.91 1.08 4.03
N SER A 44 44.83 0.44 4.48
CA SER A 44 43.82 1.15 5.30
C SER A 44 42.78 0.16 5.84
N GLU A 45 43.23 -0.75 6.71
CA GLU A 45 42.35 -1.23 7.78
C GLU A 45 42.15 -0.06 8.74
N ASN A 46 41.07 0.70 8.56
CA ASN A 46 40.43 1.44 9.64
C ASN A 46 39.00 1.81 9.23
N SER A 47 38.06 1.13 9.88
CA SER A 47 36.69 1.56 10.18
C SER A 47 35.89 2.22 9.05
N TYR A 48 35.35 1.42 8.14
CA TYR A 48 34.00 1.72 7.61
C TYR A 48 32.95 1.18 8.59
N SER A 49 32.93 1.74 9.80
CA SER A 49 31.72 1.78 10.63
C SER A 49 30.84 2.92 10.10
N GLY A 50 30.35 2.73 8.88
CA GLY A 50 29.39 3.62 8.24
C GLY A 50 27.97 3.12 8.45
N PHE A 51 27.57 2.87 9.70
CA PHE A 51 26.15 2.88 10.03
C PHE A 51 25.69 4.31 9.83
N ALA A 52 25.25 4.64 8.61
CA ALA A 52 24.41 5.79 8.40
C ALA A 52 23.20 5.59 9.32
N SER A 53 23.18 6.30 10.45
CA SER A 53 21.96 6.56 11.18
C SER A 53 21.07 7.35 10.23
N VAL A 54 20.29 6.64 9.42
CA VAL A 54 19.12 7.22 8.79
C VAL A 54 18.27 7.68 9.97
N ASN A 55 18.17 8.99 10.17
CA ASN A 55 17.18 9.57 11.07
C ASN A 55 15.84 8.93 10.67
N MET A 56 15.34 8.00 11.49
CA MET A 56 14.11 7.26 11.21
C MET A 56 12.91 8.17 11.46
N ASN A 57 12.75 9.17 10.62
CA ASN A 57 11.49 9.87 10.49
C ASN A 57 10.55 8.89 9.79
N CYS A 58 9.57 8.38 10.52
CA CYS A 58 8.50 7.58 9.95
C CYS A 58 7.79 8.39 8.88
N GLU A 59 7.85 7.94 7.63
CA GLU A 59 7.14 8.60 6.53
C GLU A 59 5.65 8.33 6.64
N VAL A 60 4.82 9.35 6.39
CA VAL A 60 3.37 9.25 6.56
C VAL A 60 2.68 9.67 5.28
N CYS A 61 1.85 8.78 4.75
CA CYS A 61 0.98 9.03 3.61
C CYS A 61 -0.49 9.06 4.07
N GLN A 62 -1.13 10.22 3.92
CA GLN A 62 -2.58 10.37 4.10
C GLN A 62 -3.24 10.26 2.73
N LEU A 63 -3.95 9.16 2.48
CA LEU A 63 -4.66 8.98 1.21
C LEU A 63 -5.91 9.87 1.16
N LYS A 64 -6.30 10.24 -0.07
CA LYS A 64 -7.59 10.90 -0.34
C LYS A 64 -8.71 10.11 0.33
N GLU A 65 -9.63 10.82 1.00
CA GLU A 65 -10.80 10.19 1.60
C GLU A 65 -11.75 9.67 0.50
N LEU A 66 -12.26 8.45 0.69
CA LEU A 66 -13.17 7.81 -0.24
C LEU A 66 -14.57 7.71 0.37
N GLU A 67 -15.57 8.13 -0.38
CA GLU A 67 -16.97 7.96 0.00
C GLU A 67 -17.49 6.62 -0.52
N VAL A 68 -17.98 5.77 0.40
CA VAL A 68 -18.32 4.37 0.11
C VAL A 68 -19.62 3.95 0.76
N GLU A 69 -20.35 3.03 0.15
CA GLU A 69 -21.40 2.26 0.80
C GLU A 69 -20.83 1.03 1.52
N SER A 70 -21.55 0.49 2.51
CA SER A 70 -21.06 -0.62 3.33
C SER A 70 -20.61 -1.86 2.53
N PHE A 71 -21.28 -2.16 1.41
CA PHE A 71 -20.95 -3.32 0.58
C PHE A 71 -19.68 -3.11 -0.27
N GLU A 72 -19.25 -1.86 -0.47
CA GLU A 72 -18.08 -1.49 -1.29
C GLU A 72 -16.79 -1.53 -0.48
N ILE A 73 -16.88 -1.40 0.86
CA ILE A 73 -15.74 -1.30 1.78
C ILE A 73 -14.73 -2.42 1.56
N ARG A 74 -15.21 -3.68 1.47
CA ARG A 74 -14.33 -4.84 1.38
C ARG A 74 -13.42 -4.75 0.16
N GLU A 75 -14.02 -4.46 -0.98
CA GLU A 75 -13.32 -4.45 -2.26
C GLU A 75 -12.36 -3.26 -2.38
N VAL A 76 -12.82 -2.07 -1.99
CA VAL A 76 -12.01 -0.84 -1.95
C VAL A 76 -10.78 -1.03 -1.06
N LEU A 77 -10.96 -1.52 0.17
CA LEU A 77 -9.83 -1.71 1.09
C LEU A 77 -8.88 -2.81 0.61
N ARG A 78 -9.40 -3.91 0.05
CA ARG A 78 -8.57 -4.98 -0.49
C ARG A 78 -7.68 -4.44 -1.61
N CYS A 79 -8.25 -3.69 -2.55
CA CYS A 79 -7.52 -3.04 -3.65
C CYS A 79 -6.37 -2.16 -3.12
N ILE A 80 -6.68 -1.24 -2.20
CA ILE A 80 -5.71 -0.29 -1.64
C ILE A 80 -4.60 -1.00 -0.86
N LEU A 81 -4.97 -1.87 0.09
CA LEU A 81 -4.02 -2.53 0.99
C LEU A 81 -3.07 -3.45 0.22
N HIS A 82 -3.57 -4.25 -0.72
CA HIS A 82 -2.72 -5.11 -1.54
C HIS A 82 -1.79 -4.30 -2.45
N THR A 83 -2.28 -3.19 -3.03
CA THR A 83 -1.44 -2.31 -3.85
C THR A 83 -0.27 -1.74 -3.03
N ILE A 84 -0.54 -1.25 -1.82
CA ILE A 84 0.52 -0.74 -0.92
C ILE A 84 1.53 -1.85 -0.57
N VAL A 85 1.06 -3.02 -0.15
CA VAL A 85 1.95 -4.14 0.21
C VAL A 85 2.76 -4.63 -0.99
N PHE A 86 2.16 -4.68 -2.18
CA PHE A 86 2.84 -5.06 -3.42
C PHE A 86 4.00 -4.10 -3.75
N HIS A 87 3.77 -2.79 -3.65
CA HIS A 87 4.82 -1.79 -3.89
C HIS A 87 5.94 -1.77 -2.84
N ARG A 88 5.74 -2.41 -1.69
CA ARG A 88 6.74 -2.57 -0.61
C ARG A 88 7.23 -4.01 -0.44
N ALA A 89 6.84 -4.91 -1.32
CA ALA A 89 7.41 -6.24 -1.39
C ALA A 89 8.79 -6.19 -2.05
N LEU A 90 9.66 -7.10 -1.62
CA LEU A 90 11.12 -6.99 -1.72
C LEU A 90 11.79 -8.21 -2.34
N GLY A 91 11.05 -9.30 -2.48
CA GLY A 91 11.53 -10.55 -3.02
C GLY A 91 11.00 -10.84 -4.42
N LEU A 92 11.29 -12.06 -4.89
CA LEU A 92 10.67 -12.65 -6.07
C LEU A 92 9.21 -12.99 -5.77
N ILE A 93 8.35 -11.98 -5.77
CA ILE A 93 6.90 -12.16 -5.75
C ILE A 93 6.42 -12.62 -7.12
N ARG A 94 5.35 -13.40 -7.15
CA ARG A 94 4.61 -13.68 -8.37
C ARG A 94 3.41 -12.74 -8.41
N PRO A 95 3.46 -11.65 -9.19
CA PRO A 95 2.33 -10.74 -9.32
C PRO A 95 1.09 -11.50 -9.75
N LYS A 96 -0.03 -11.23 -9.08
CA LYS A 96 -1.34 -11.74 -9.47
C LYS A 96 -2.27 -10.55 -9.72
N ASP A 97 -2.76 -10.46 -10.94
CA ASP A 97 -3.74 -9.49 -11.35
C ASP A 97 -5.12 -9.90 -10.80
N ILE A 98 -5.84 -8.94 -10.22
CA ILE A 98 -7.17 -9.10 -9.65
C ILE A 98 -8.07 -7.99 -10.20
N ASP A 99 -9.11 -8.40 -10.92
CA ASP A 99 -10.16 -7.50 -11.39
C ASP A 99 -11.15 -7.24 -10.26
N LEU A 100 -11.53 -5.97 -10.07
CA LEU A 100 -12.61 -5.62 -9.16
C LEU A 100 -13.96 -5.97 -9.80
N GLU A 101 -14.88 -6.50 -8.98
CA GLU A 101 -16.24 -6.85 -9.39
C GLU A 101 -17.11 -5.60 -9.55
N LEU A 102 -16.89 -4.56 -8.74
CA LEU A 102 -17.69 -3.34 -8.74
C LEU A 102 -17.16 -2.25 -9.69
N PHE A 103 -15.92 -2.33 -10.16
CA PHE A 103 -15.22 -1.25 -10.86
C PHE A 103 -14.39 -1.77 -12.03
N GLU A 104 -14.19 -0.97 -13.07
CA GLU A 104 -13.28 -1.30 -14.19
C GLU A 104 -11.81 -1.06 -13.83
N ILE A 105 -11.36 -1.67 -12.73
CA ILE A 105 -10.01 -1.55 -12.18
C ILE A 105 -9.42 -2.94 -11.97
N THR A 106 -8.19 -3.12 -12.43
CA THR A 106 -7.36 -4.28 -12.10
C THR A 106 -6.23 -3.83 -11.18
N TYR A 107 -6.08 -4.47 -10.01
CA TYR A 107 -4.96 -4.25 -9.11
C TYR A 107 -4.09 -5.50 -9.00
N VAL A 108 -2.88 -5.33 -8.43
CA VAL A 108 -1.91 -6.43 -8.30
C VAL A 108 -1.71 -6.79 -6.83
N GLN A 109 -1.67 -8.09 -6.53
CA GLN A 109 -1.27 -8.60 -5.23
C GLN A 109 -0.03 -9.49 -5.30
N CYS A 110 0.64 -9.69 -4.16
CA CYS A 110 1.87 -10.48 -4.06
C CYS A 110 1.69 -11.99 -4.30
N GLY A 111 0.45 -12.49 -4.30
CA GLY A 111 0.14 -13.93 -4.44
C GLY A 111 0.46 -14.78 -3.21
N GLU A 112 0.76 -14.14 -2.07
CA GLU A 112 1.13 -14.81 -0.81
C GLU A 112 -0.10 -15.00 0.09
N ILE A 113 -0.44 -16.26 0.38
CA ILE A 113 -1.65 -16.62 1.13
C ILE A 113 -1.70 -16.03 2.56
N GLU A 114 -0.54 -15.86 3.20
CA GLU A 114 -0.46 -15.28 4.54
C GLU A 114 -0.79 -13.78 4.53
N VAL A 115 -0.37 -13.08 3.48
CA VAL A 115 -0.68 -11.66 3.27
C VAL A 115 -2.16 -11.49 2.96
N GLU A 116 -2.71 -12.32 2.07
CA GLU A 116 -4.14 -12.33 1.72
C GLU A 116 -5.03 -12.54 2.95
N LYS A 117 -4.76 -13.60 3.73
CA LYS A 117 -5.51 -13.90 4.96
C LYS A 117 -5.46 -12.75 5.97
N LYS A 118 -4.27 -12.20 6.20
CA LYS A 118 -4.07 -11.11 7.17
C LYS A 118 -4.81 -9.83 6.77
N ILE A 119 -4.81 -9.49 5.49
CA ILE A 119 -5.55 -8.32 4.97
C ILE A 119 -7.05 -8.57 5.12
N ASP A 120 -7.55 -9.74 4.69
CA ASP A 120 -8.96 -10.07 4.75
C ASP A 120 -9.52 -10.11 6.18
N GLU A 121 -8.77 -10.71 7.13
CA GLU A 121 -9.13 -10.71 8.55
C GLU A 121 -9.25 -9.29 9.13
N LYS A 122 -8.37 -8.37 8.70
CA LYS A 122 -8.37 -6.99 9.18
C LYS A 122 -9.48 -6.15 8.56
N ILE A 123 -9.79 -6.38 7.29
CA ILE A 123 -10.96 -5.80 6.63
C ILE A 123 -12.25 -6.27 7.31
N GLU A 124 -12.34 -7.57 7.63
CA GLU A 124 -13.50 -8.12 8.34
C GLU A 124 -13.68 -7.47 9.72
N GLN A 125 -12.61 -7.35 10.50
CA GLN A 125 -12.65 -6.66 11.80
C GLN A 125 -13.09 -5.20 11.65
N PHE A 126 -12.66 -4.52 10.58
CA PHE A 126 -13.01 -3.13 10.32
C PHE A 126 -14.49 -2.96 9.94
N ILE A 127 -15.03 -3.82 9.06
CA ILE A 127 -16.45 -3.81 8.69
C ILE A 127 -17.32 -4.01 9.95
N ASN A 128 -17.01 -5.02 10.77
CA ASN A 128 -17.69 -5.26 12.04
C ASN A 128 -17.58 -4.09 13.03
N TRP A 129 -16.49 -3.31 12.98
CA TRP A 129 -16.31 -2.11 13.79
C TRP A 129 -17.19 -0.95 13.30
N ILE A 130 -17.26 -0.72 11.98
CA ILE A 130 -18.10 0.33 11.38
C ILE A 130 -19.57 0.13 11.75
N GLU A 131 -20.08 -1.10 11.67
CA GLU A 131 -21.46 -1.42 12.03
C GLU A 131 -21.81 -1.07 13.48
N LYS A 132 -20.84 -1.20 14.40
CA LYS A 132 -21.00 -0.86 15.82
C LYS A 132 -20.77 0.62 16.11
N HIS A 133 -20.07 1.33 15.21
CA HIS A 133 -19.64 2.72 15.41
C HIS A 133 -19.96 3.62 14.21
N PRO A 134 -21.23 3.69 13.76
CA PRO A 134 -21.63 4.40 12.54
C PRO A 134 -21.33 5.91 12.50
N ASN A 135 -21.11 6.54 13.67
CA ASN A 135 -20.86 7.98 13.80
C ASN A 135 -19.38 8.30 14.10
N LYS A 136 -18.49 7.31 14.05
CA LYS A 136 -17.06 7.51 14.27
C LYS A 136 -16.31 7.61 12.95
N LYS A 137 -15.19 8.35 12.97
CA LYS A 137 -14.30 8.45 11.79
C LYS A 137 -13.80 7.06 11.40
N SER A 138 -14.08 6.65 10.16
CA SER A 138 -13.68 5.35 9.63
C SER A 138 -12.29 5.44 9.02
N GLN A 139 -11.25 5.29 9.85
CA GLN A 139 -9.86 5.34 9.43
C GLN A 139 -9.17 4.00 9.70
N ILE A 140 -8.47 3.47 8.70
CA ILE A 140 -7.61 2.29 8.83
C ILE A 140 -6.16 2.68 8.51
N CYS A 141 -5.22 2.10 9.25
CA CYS A 141 -3.80 2.43 9.11
C CYS A 141 -2.97 1.17 8.84
N LEU A 142 -2.24 1.16 7.72
CA LEU A 142 -1.22 0.17 7.43
C LEU A 142 0.14 0.75 7.82
N SER A 143 0.88 0.04 8.66
CA SER A 143 2.20 0.48 9.15
C SER A 143 3.26 -0.56 8.84
N PHE A 144 4.36 -0.15 8.22
CA PHE A 144 5.55 -0.98 8.06
C PHE A 144 6.55 -0.71 9.19
N TYR A 145 7.24 -1.76 9.65
CA TYR A 145 8.19 -1.65 10.74
C TYR A 145 9.36 -2.61 10.63
N GLU A 146 10.47 -2.26 11.28
CA GLU A 146 11.55 -3.19 11.60
C GLU A 146 11.35 -3.75 13.01
N VAL A 147 11.75 -5.01 13.20
CA VAL A 147 11.83 -5.60 14.54
C VAL A 147 13.26 -5.49 15.02
N LYS A 148 13.50 -4.69 16.06
CA LYS A 148 14.81 -4.68 16.74
C LYS A 148 14.73 -5.53 18.00
N SER A 149 15.55 -6.59 18.04
CA SER A 149 15.84 -7.32 19.27
C SER A 149 17.11 -6.73 19.88
N LYS A 150 17.00 -6.11 21.06
CA LYS A 150 18.17 -5.65 21.83
C LYS A 150 18.67 -6.77 22.75
N GLN A 151 19.76 -7.43 22.37
CA GLN A 151 20.60 -8.36 23.17
C GLN A 151 19.93 -9.67 23.65
N PRO A 152 20.69 -10.76 23.87
CA PRO A 152 20.18 -12.06 24.34
C PRO A 152 19.97 -12.00 25.86
N SER A 153 18.99 -11.21 26.30
CA SER A 153 18.52 -11.24 27.68
C SER A 153 17.11 -11.81 27.68
N TRP A 154 16.88 -12.77 28.56
CA TRP A 154 15.65 -13.54 28.78
C TRP A 154 14.36 -12.74 29.12
N PHE A 155 14.40 -11.41 28.91
CA PHE A 155 13.28 -10.46 29.05
C PHE A 155 13.26 -9.42 27.91
N THR A 156 13.49 -9.83 26.66
CA THR A 156 13.49 -8.88 25.55
C THR A 156 12.06 -8.47 25.16
N LYS A 157 11.70 -7.22 25.50
CA LYS A 157 10.54 -6.53 24.91
C LYS A 157 10.84 -6.31 23.42
N ILE A 158 10.05 -6.94 22.55
CA ILE A 158 10.16 -6.77 21.10
C ILE A 158 9.81 -5.31 20.77
N GLU A 159 10.78 -4.54 20.29
CA GLU A 159 10.60 -3.15 19.89
C GLU A 159 10.34 -3.08 18.38
N ARG A 160 9.21 -2.46 17.99
CA ARG A 160 8.87 -2.21 16.59
C ARG A 160 9.22 -0.77 16.24
N LEU A 161 10.04 -0.58 15.22
CA LEU A 161 10.39 0.73 14.69
C LEU A 161 9.65 0.96 13.38
N TYR A 162 8.64 1.81 13.44
CA TYR A 162 7.83 2.17 12.27
C TYR A 162 8.60 3.14 11.40
N TRP A 163 8.68 2.83 10.10
CA TRP A 163 9.37 3.66 9.12
C TRP A 163 8.42 4.19 8.03
N GLU A 164 7.22 3.63 7.90
CA GLU A 164 6.19 4.13 6.98
C GLU A 164 4.77 3.81 7.47
N GLN A 165 3.85 4.78 7.35
CA GLN A 165 2.44 4.64 7.69
C GLN A 165 1.52 5.18 6.60
N TRP A 166 0.49 4.40 6.28
CA TRP A 166 -0.52 4.72 5.28
C TRP A 166 -1.89 4.81 5.95
N TYR A 167 -2.47 6.00 5.92
CA TYR A 167 -3.79 6.25 6.49
C TYR A 167 -4.82 6.28 5.37
N ILE A 168 -5.79 5.39 5.46
CA ILE A 168 -6.88 5.24 4.52
C ILE A 168 -8.15 5.69 5.25
N ASN A 169 -8.77 6.77 4.76
CA ASN A 169 -9.96 7.36 5.35
C ASN A 169 -11.17 7.03 4.48
N LEU A 170 -12.23 6.49 5.09
CA LEU A 170 -13.50 6.24 4.42
C LEU A 170 -14.60 7.13 5.03
N ASN A 171 -15.40 7.74 4.17
CA ASN A 171 -16.70 8.30 4.53
C ASN A 171 -17.77 7.28 4.20
N VAL A 172 -18.29 6.57 5.21
CA VAL A 172 -19.26 5.48 5.00
C VAL A 172 -20.67 6.06 4.95
N LEU A 173 -21.28 5.98 3.78
CA LEU A 173 -22.65 6.40 3.55
C LEU A 173 -23.60 5.48 4.30
N GLN A 174 -24.49 6.10 5.09
CA GLN A 174 -25.50 5.37 5.81
C GLN A 174 -26.73 5.18 4.94
N PRO A 175 -27.34 3.97 4.92
CA PRO A 175 -28.62 3.78 4.26
C PRO A 175 -29.64 4.76 4.82
N THR A 176 -30.20 5.61 3.97
CA THR A 176 -31.30 6.50 4.37
C THR A 176 -32.46 5.65 4.85
N LYS A 177 -32.75 5.66 6.16
CA LYS A 177 -33.94 4.99 6.69
C LYS A 177 -35.18 5.58 6.02
N PRO A 178 -36.12 4.76 5.52
CA PRO A 178 -37.39 5.30 5.05
C PRO A 178 -38.07 6.05 6.22
N PRO A 179 -38.65 7.23 5.97
CA PRO A 179 -39.24 8.04 7.03
C PRO A 179 -40.37 7.25 7.69
N VAL A 180 -40.15 6.83 8.95
CA VAL A 180 -41.16 6.21 9.78
C VAL A 180 -42.14 7.30 10.21
N GLY A 181 -43.20 7.46 9.42
CA GLY A 181 -44.49 8.04 9.77
C GLY A 181 -44.52 9.32 10.60
N LYS A 182 -44.82 10.45 9.94
CA LYS A 182 -46.03 11.25 10.25
C LYS A 182 -46.32 12.32 9.18
N SER A 183 -47.60 12.33 8.83
CA SER A 183 -48.44 13.34 8.16
C SER A 183 -48.21 13.74 6.71
N HIS A 184 -49.25 13.41 5.92
CA HIS A 184 -49.99 14.26 5.00
C HIS A 184 -49.19 15.15 4.01
N HIS A 185 -49.22 14.67 2.75
CA HIS A 185 -49.20 15.47 1.53
C HIS A 185 -47.85 16.01 0.99
N SER A 186 -46.92 15.11 0.64
CA SER A 186 -46.35 15.12 -0.73
C SER A 186 -45.80 13.73 -1.04
N LYS A 187 -46.48 13.00 -1.91
CA LYS A 187 -45.95 11.76 -2.47
C LYS A 187 -45.06 12.16 -3.64
N LEU A 188 -43.85 12.62 -3.35
CA LEU A 188 -42.78 12.62 -4.34
C LEU A 188 -42.40 11.15 -4.54
N VAL A 189 -43.04 10.53 -5.53
CA VAL A 189 -42.64 9.22 -6.04
C VAL A 189 -41.28 9.47 -6.68
N MET A 190 -40.20 9.12 -6.00
CA MET A 190 -38.88 9.10 -6.61
C MET A 190 -38.97 8.14 -7.80
N ASP A 191 -38.75 8.66 -9.00
CA ASP A 191 -38.86 7.86 -10.21
C ASP A 191 -37.79 6.75 -10.17
N PRO A 192 -38.13 5.49 -10.45
CA PRO A 192 -37.16 4.40 -10.46
C PRO A 192 -35.95 4.64 -11.39
N GLY A 193 -36.11 5.49 -12.42
CA GLY A 193 -35.01 5.91 -13.30
C GLY A 193 -34.00 6.80 -12.59
N GLU A 194 -34.46 7.84 -11.88
CA GLU A 194 -33.60 8.78 -11.16
C GLU A 194 -32.75 8.08 -10.08
N ALA A 195 -33.34 7.15 -9.33
CA ALA A 195 -32.60 6.40 -8.29
C ALA A 195 -31.51 5.47 -8.87
N SER A 196 -31.72 4.96 -10.10
CA SER A 196 -30.73 4.13 -10.79
C SER A 196 -29.57 4.96 -11.35
N GLU A 197 -29.88 6.12 -11.93
CA GLU A 197 -28.90 7.06 -12.47
C GLU A 197 -28.01 7.66 -11.37
N GLU A 198 -28.59 8.01 -10.21
CA GLU A 198 -27.83 8.49 -9.05
C GLU A 198 -26.81 7.45 -8.56
N ARG A 199 -27.22 6.18 -8.44
CA ARG A 199 -26.34 5.07 -8.05
C ARG A 199 -25.21 4.85 -9.05
N SER A 200 -25.52 4.91 -10.35
CA SER A 200 -24.51 4.76 -11.42
C SER A 200 -23.51 5.91 -11.40
N SER A 201 -23.98 7.14 -11.21
CA SER A 201 -23.15 8.34 -11.09
C SER A 201 -22.21 8.25 -9.87
N ARG A 202 -22.75 7.84 -8.72
CA ARG A 202 -21.97 7.64 -7.48
C ARG A 202 -20.88 6.59 -7.65
N ARG A 203 -21.20 5.45 -8.28
CA ARG A 203 -20.22 4.39 -8.55
C ARG A 203 -19.08 4.91 -9.43
N THR A 204 -19.39 5.68 -10.46
CA THR A 204 -18.39 6.29 -11.36
C THR A 204 -17.46 7.24 -10.60
N LEU A 205 -18.00 8.05 -9.69
CA LEU A 205 -17.21 8.97 -8.86
C LEU A 205 -16.28 8.24 -7.87
N LEU A 206 -16.76 7.15 -7.29
CA LEU A 206 -15.95 6.29 -6.43
C LEU A 206 -14.84 5.60 -7.22
N GLU A 207 -15.13 5.08 -8.41
CA GLU A 207 -14.12 4.49 -9.31
C GLU A 207 -13.01 5.48 -9.62
N GLN A 208 -13.36 6.69 -10.07
CA GLN A 208 -12.39 7.74 -10.36
C GLN A 208 -11.55 8.10 -9.11
N SER A 209 -12.20 8.21 -7.95
CA SER A 209 -11.50 8.52 -6.70
C SER A 209 -10.57 7.39 -6.26
N LEU A 210 -10.95 6.14 -6.49
CA LEU A 210 -10.10 4.98 -6.21
C LEU A 210 -8.89 4.98 -7.14
N GLN A 211 -9.05 5.24 -8.44
CA GLN A 211 -7.93 5.41 -9.37
C GLN A 211 -6.97 6.51 -8.92
N GLU A 212 -7.49 7.66 -8.49
CA GLU A 212 -6.66 8.75 -7.94
C GLU A 212 -5.86 8.31 -6.71
N VAL A 213 -6.47 7.52 -5.80
CA VAL A 213 -5.77 6.94 -4.65
C VAL A 213 -4.68 5.96 -5.08
N LEU A 214 -4.93 5.10 -6.07
CA LEU A 214 -3.91 4.19 -6.59
C LEU A 214 -2.72 4.95 -7.21
N PHE A 215 -2.99 6.01 -7.96
CA PHE A 215 -1.94 6.90 -8.47
C PHE A 215 -1.18 7.62 -7.34
N GLN A 216 -1.89 8.04 -6.28
CA GLN A 216 -1.27 8.64 -5.11
C GLN A 216 -0.28 7.67 -4.44
N ILE A 217 -0.63 6.39 -4.32
CA ILE A 217 0.26 5.35 -3.79
C ILE A 217 1.52 5.25 -4.65
N ILE A 218 1.38 5.10 -5.97
CA ILE A 218 2.52 4.98 -6.89
C ILE A 218 3.42 6.21 -6.80
N LYS A 219 2.83 7.40 -6.77
CA LYS A 219 3.57 8.66 -6.64
C LYS A 219 4.38 8.70 -5.35
N PHE A 220 3.73 8.43 -4.20
CA PHE A 220 4.40 8.44 -2.90
C PHE A 220 5.51 7.40 -2.84
N VAL A 221 5.27 6.17 -3.33
CA VAL A 221 6.24 5.08 -3.40
C VAL A 221 7.51 5.49 -4.15
N ASN A 222 7.36 6.24 -5.25
CA ASN A 222 8.47 6.71 -6.07
C ASN A 222 9.22 7.89 -5.46
N GLU A 223 8.51 8.83 -4.84
CA GLU A 223 9.08 10.00 -4.16
C GLU A 223 9.82 9.61 -2.87
N LYS A 224 9.28 8.62 -2.15
CA LYS A 224 9.75 8.12 -0.87
C LYS A 224 10.30 6.70 -1.08
N LYS A 225 11.38 6.60 -1.85
CA LYS A 225 12.09 5.33 -2.07
C LYS A 225 13.34 5.21 -1.21
N ASP A 226 13.95 6.35 -0.86
CA ASP A 226 15.25 6.40 -0.19
C ASP A 226 15.14 6.22 1.34
N HIS A 227 13.93 6.27 1.91
CA HIS A 227 13.69 6.02 3.34
C HIS A 227 13.42 4.55 3.66
N VAL A 228 13.28 3.71 2.63
CA VAL A 228 12.98 2.28 2.77
C VAL A 228 14.21 1.57 3.38
N PRO A 229 14.08 0.87 4.53
CA PRO A 229 15.24 0.28 5.22
C PRO A 229 15.98 -0.78 4.39
N PRO A 230 17.28 -1.03 4.63
CA PRO A 230 17.97 -2.15 4.00
C PRO A 230 17.35 -3.49 4.39
N ILE A 231 17.53 -4.50 3.55
CA ILE A 231 16.80 -5.77 3.62
C ILE A 231 17.78 -6.89 3.93
N ASN A 232 17.38 -7.81 4.80
CA ASN A 232 18.11 -9.05 5.03
C ASN A 232 17.76 -10.08 3.95
N ASP A 233 18.74 -10.85 3.50
CA ASP A 233 18.53 -11.89 2.49
C ASP A 233 17.42 -12.86 2.89
N GLY A 234 16.52 -13.16 1.94
CA GLY A 234 15.44 -14.14 2.10
C GLY A 234 14.08 -13.61 2.58
N VAL A 235 13.96 -12.31 2.89
CA VAL A 235 12.67 -11.70 3.28
C VAL A 235 11.89 -11.20 2.05
N ILE A 236 10.65 -11.66 1.88
CA ILE A 236 9.81 -11.32 0.72
C ILE A 236 9.09 -9.97 0.90
N TYR A 237 8.74 -9.60 2.14
CA TYR A 237 8.07 -8.34 2.47
C TYR A 237 8.50 -7.84 3.85
N TYR A 238 8.52 -6.51 4.04
CA TYR A 238 8.73 -5.96 5.37
C TYR A 238 7.61 -6.39 6.32
N PRO A 239 7.91 -6.60 7.61
CA PRO A 239 6.87 -6.71 8.63
C PRO A 239 5.94 -5.50 8.56
N PHE A 240 4.64 -5.78 8.52
CA PHE A 240 3.62 -4.75 8.55
C PHE A 240 2.50 -5.11 9.52
N GLU A 241 1.73 -4.12 9.94
CA GLU A 241 0.48 -4.34 10.66
C GLU A 241 -0.62 -3.44 10.10
N ILE A 242 -1.86 -3.88 10.28
CA ILE A 242 -3.04 -3.09 9.95
C ILE A 242 -3.78 -2.83 11.25
N THR A 243 -3.92 -1.56 11.59
CA THR A 243 -4.61 -1.09 12.78
C THR A 243 -5.95 -0.50 12.37
N ILE A 244 -6.99 -0.93 13.08
CA ILE A 244 -8.34 -0.37 12.98
C ILE A 244 -8.61 0.46 14.24
N PRO A 245 -9.59 1.39 14.21
CA PRO A 245 -9.91 2.15 15.40
C PRO A 245 -10.38 1.22 16.52
N SER A 246 -9.96 1.49 17.76
CA SER A 246 -10.42 0.73 18.92
C SER A 246 -11.80 1.21 19.37
N SER A 247 -12.58 0.34 20.02
CA SER A 247 -13.82 0.71 20.71
C SER A 247 -13.59 1.66 21.89
N SER A 248 -12.36 1.70 22.45
CA SER A 248 -11.96 2.66 23.48
C SER A 248 -11.36 3.92 22.83
N ASP A 249 -12.06 5.06 22.96
CA ASP A 249 -11.64 6.38 22.46
C ASP A 249 -10.27 6.85 22.98
N SER A 250 -9.68 6.15 23.95
CA SER A 250 -8.41 6.52 24.60
C SER A 250 -7.18 5.77 24.07
N ALA A 251 -7.33 4.61 23.43
CA ALA A 251 -6.17 3.79 23.04
C ALA A 251 -5.51 4.27 21.74
N PHE A 252 -6.29 4.64 20.72
CA PHE A 252 -5.73 5.05 19.43
C PHE A 252 -5.14 6.47 19.48
N GLY A 253 -5.85 7.44 20.08
CA GLY A 253 -5.38 8.82 20.17
C GLY A 253 -4.10 8.94 20.99
N MET A 254 -4.08 8.38 22.20
CA MET A 254 -2.92 8.54 23.11
C MET A 254 -1.68 7.78 22.63
N ASP A 255 -1.82 6.60 22.02
CA ASP A 255 -0.65 5.89 21.47
C ASP A 255 -0.09 6.57 20.23
N MET A 256 -0.94 7.19 19.40
CA MET A 256 -0.49 7.89 18.19
C MET A 256 0.12 9.26 18.54
N PHE A 257 -0.47 10.02 19.47
CA PHE A 257 0.14 11.24 20.02
C PHE A 257 1.46 10.95 20.76
N LYS A 258 1.53 9.89 21.58
CA LYS A 258 2.80 9.48 22.22
C LYS A 258 3.86 9.04 21.22
N ARG A 259 3.48 8.34 20.13
CA ARG A 259 4.40 7.93 19.07
C ARG A 259 4.92 9.12 18.24
N ILE A 260 4.06 10.10 17.93
CA ILE A 260 4.45 11.34 17.24
C ILE A 260 5.39 12.19 18.12
N LEU A 261 5.09 12.31 19.42
CA LEU A 261 5.95 13.03 20.37
C LEU A 261 7.33 12.40 20.53
N HIS A 262 7.46 11.08 20.37
CA HIS A 262 8.76 10.38 20.40
C HIS A 262 9.55 10.50 19.09
N SER A 263 8.93 10.90 17.98
CA SER A 263 9.61 11.17 16.70
C SER A 263 10.08 12.62 16.52
N GLY A 264 9.93 13.47 17.55
CA GLY A 264 10.44 14.85 17.57
C GLY A 264 11.83 14.96 18.20
N HIS A 265 12.76 15.57 17.46
CA HIS A 265 14.20 15.74 17.77
C HIS A 265 14.53 16.25 19.19
N PRO A 266 15.68 15.86 19.79
CA PRO A 266 16.26 16.56 20.93
C PRO A 266 16.84 17.89 20.45
N SER A 267 16.32 19.01 20.96
CA SER A 267 17.05 20.27 20.96
C SER A 267 17.77 20.41 22.31
N MET A 268 19.08 20.24 22.27
CA MET A 268 20.00 20.78 23.28
C MET A 268 19.75 22.28 23.42
N LEU A 269 19.66 22.77 24.66
CA LEU A 269 20.42 23.91 25.21
C LEU A 269 19.75 24.43 26.49
N GLY A 270 20.56 24.54 27.54
CA GLY A 270 20.23 25.01 28.88
C GLY A 270 21.24 24.44 29.87
#